data_AF-A0A938MQ90-F1
#
_entry.id   AF-A0A938MQ90-F1
#
_cell.length_a   1.000
_cell.length_b   1.000
_cell.length_c   1.000
_cell.angle_alpha   90.00
_cell.angle_beta   90.00
_cell.angle_gamma   90.00
#
_symmetry.space_group_name_H-M   'P 1'
#
loop_
_entity.id
_entity.type
_entity.pdbx_description
1 polymer ?
#
loop_
_entity_poly.entity_id
_entity_poly.type
_entity_poly.pdbx_seq_one_letter_code
_entity_poly.pdbx_strand_id
1 'polypeptide(L)'
;MSSSTHPMLLKLSEKDIWTVADAYEGTIVFGGNGAGKTSGSGKDIAKAFLKQGFGGLVLTVKIDEATRWCNYVHECGRAADLITVEPGRPAALNFLEYEAARPGLGAGLTYELVRILQIAMDGGRERGQSENPYWDDAVAQLLTNAIDLVLMATGRVSLPDVVDAIRASLDSSQATNVSDSLLGNLQTKIFHANACPLTNEYAEKLYGSELQATANMSVGTGGVTGGYQRVMLPILPAIKFTTLKKGGAANHGVVDGYVFQAGKIWNGSDGKHNRNWLLVPFKQD
;
A
#
# COMPACT_ATOMS: atom_id res chain seq x y z
N MET A 1 19.50 -35.27 42.60
CA MET A 1 19.56 -34.69 41.24
C MET A 1 19.19 -35.80 40.27
N SER A 2 17.93 -35.87 39.85
CA SER A 2 17.49 -36.82 38.83
C SER A 2 18.09 -36.37 37.50
N SER A 3 18.88 -37.21 36.83
CA SER A 3 19.37 -36.89 35.49
C SER A 3 18.17 -36.91 34.56
N SER A 4 17.67 -35.73 34.19
CA SER A 4 16.60 -35.60 33.22
C SER A 4 17.16 -35.95 31.84
N THR A 5 17.14 -37.24 31.49
CA THR A 5 17.39 -37.68 30.13
C THR A 5 16.20 -37.24 29.29
N HIS A 6 16.40 -36.22 28.46
CA HIS A 6 15.37 -35.74 27.54
C HIS A 6 14.93 -36.85 26.60
N PRO A 7 13.64 -36.90 26.19
CA PRO A 7 13.16 -37.93 25.28
C PRO A 7 13.99 -38.00 24.00
N MET A 8 14.30 -39.21 23.55
CA MET A 8 15.00 -39.46 22.31
C MET A 8 14.10 -39.15 21.10
N LEU A 9 14.67 -38.48 20.09
CA LEU A 9 14.02 -38.28 18.79
C LEU A 9 14.64 -39.18 17.72
N LEU A 10 15.96 -39.06 17.50
CA LEU A 10 16.68 -39.78 16.47
C LEU A 10 17.99 -40.33 17.01
N LYS A 11 18.32 -41.56 16.60
CA LYS A 11 19.63 -42.15 16.84
C LYS A 11 20.51 -41.85 15.62
N LEU A 12 21.48 -40.95 15.77
CA LEU A 12 22.36 -40.51 14.67
C LEU A 12 23.55 -41.47 14.48
N SER A 13 23.99 -42.11 15.56
CA SER A 13 25.02 -43.16 15.54
C SER A 13 24.74 -44.20 16.64
N GLU A 14 25.56 -45.24 16.77
CA GLU A 14 25.43 -46.21 17.85
C GLU A 14 25.45 -45.58 19.26
N LYS A 15 26.16 -44.45 19.40
CA LYS A 15 26.40 -43.75 20.67
C LYS A 15 25.74 -42.37 20.74
N ASP A 16 25.41 -41.78 19.59
CA ASP A 16 24.90 -40.41 19.51
C ASP A 16 23.38 -40.41 19.31
N ILE A 17 22.69 -39.83 20.29
CA ILE A 17 21.25 -39.67 20.31
C ILE A 17 20.94 -38.18 20.23
N TRP A 18 20.11 -37.81 19.26
CA TRP A 18 19.53 -36.48 19.17
C TRP A 18 18.19 -36.47 19.92
N THR A 19 18.08 -35.61 20.90
CA THR A 19 17.01 -35.55 21.89
C THR A 19 16.07 -34.37 21.64
N VAL A 20 14.96 -34.36 22.38
CA VAL A 20 14.02 -33.22 22.39
C VAL A 20 14.71 -31.92 22.80
N ALA A 21 15.66 -31.93 23.76
CA ALA A 21 16.37 -30.72 24.16
C ALA A 21 17.18 -30.12 23.00
N ASP A 22 17.90 -30.97 22.27
CA ASP A 22 18.66 -30.54 21.10
C ASP A 22 17.76 -29.94 20.01
N ALA A 23 16.54 -30.47 19.84
CA ALA A 23 15.57 -29.92 18.89
C ALA A 23 15.07 -28.51 19.27
N TYR A 24 14.99 -28.20 20.57
CA TYR A 24 14.61 -26.87 21.05
C TYR A 24 15.70 -25.81 20.83
N GLU A 25 16.94 -26.21 20.55
CA GLU A 25 18.02 -25.29 20.16
C GLU A 25 17.95 -24.89 18.67
N GLY A 26 16.97 -25.42 17.93
CA GLY A 26 16.76 -25.15 16.51
C GLY A 26 17.44 -26.18 15.62
N THR A 27 16.88 -26.42 14.43
CA THR A 27 17.39 -27.42 13.49
C THR A 27 17.35 -26.90 12.07
N ILE A 28 18.47 -26.97 11.38
CA ILE A 28 18.59 -26.56 9.97
C ILE A 28 19.24 -27.67 9.16
N VAL A 29 18.69 -27.93 7.96
CA VAL A 29 19.18 -28.97 7.05
C VAL A 29 19.67 -28.32 5.75
N PHE A 30 20.99 -28.35 5.53
CA PHE A 30 21.62 -27.82 4.32
C PHE A 30 21.77 -28.89 3.23
N GLY A 31 21.96 -28.44 1.97
CA GLY A 31 22.31 -29.31 0.85
C GLY A 31 21.73 -28.86 -0.49
N GLY A 32 22.29 -29.36 -1.59
CA GLY A 32 21.82 -29.08 -2.96
C GLY A 32 20.52 -29.81 -3.33
N ASN A 33 19.98 -29.52 -4.51
CA ASN A 33 18.85 -30.27 -5.06
C ASN A 33 19.27 -31.74 -5.27
N GLY A 34 18.39 -32.68 -4.91
CA GLY A 34 18.69 -34.12 -4.98
C GLY A 34 19.53 -34.69 -3.82
N ALA A 35 20.06 -33.87 -2.90
CA ALA A 35 20.90 -34.34 -1.78
C ALA A 35 20.15 -35.10 -0.67
N GLY A 36 18.89 -35.48 -0.88
CA GLY A 36 18.12 -36.26 0.10
C GLY A 36 17.59 -35.48 1.31
N LYS A 37 17.66 -34.14 1.34
CA LYS A 37 17.16 -33.32 2.47
C LYS A 37 15.74 -33.67 2.92
N THR A 38 14.82 -33.80 1.96
CA THR A 38 13.39 -34.05 2.24
C THR A 38 13.08 -35.53 2.40
N SER A 39 13.77 -36.42 1.68
CA SER A 39 13.49 -37.88 1.70
C SER A 39 14.28 -38.64 2.77
N GLY A 40 15.40 -38.09 3.25
CA GLY A 40 16.23 -38.61 4.33
C GLY A 40 15.95 -37.88 5.65
N SER A 41 16.85 -36.99 6.06
CA SER A 41 16.78 -36.35 7.39
C SER A 41 15.45 -35.65 7.67
N GLY A 42 14.88 -34.92 6.70
CA GLY A 42 13.60 -34.24 6.88
C GLY A 42 12.44 -35.20 7.17
N LYS A 43 12.41 -36.37 6.52
CA LYS A 43 11.41 -37.42 6.77
C LYS A 43 11.56 -37.99 8.19
N ASP A 44 12.79 -38.30 8.59
CA ASP A 44 13.05 -38.95 9.87
C ASP A 44 12.77 -38.00 11.05
N ILE A 45 13.17 -36.73 10.92
CA ILE A 45 12.84 -35.68 11.90
C ILE A 45 11.33 -35.47 11.99
N ALA A 46 10.63 -35.33 10.87
CA ALA A 46 9.19 -35.14 10.84
C ALA A 46 8.44 -36.27 11.56
N LYS A 47 8.78 -37.54 11.25
CA LYS A 47 8.16 -38.70 11.89
C LYS A 47 8.53 -38.81 13.38
N ALA A 48 9.74 -38.42 13.77
CA ALA A 48 10.13 -38.41 15.18
C ALA A 48 9.28 -37.40 15.98
N PHE A 49 9.08 -36.18 15.45
CA PHE A 49 8.20 -35.18 16.07
C PHE A 49 6.74 -35.66 16.17
N LEU A 50 6.18 -36.20 15.09
CA LEU A 50 4.81 -36.71 15.07
C LEU A 50 4.60 -37.84 16.09
N LYS A 51 5.56 -38.77 16.20
CA LYS A 51 5.51 -39.88 17.16
C LYS A 51 5.64 -39.43 18.62
N GLN A 52 6.41 -38.37 18.88
CA GLN A 52 6.47 -37.74 20.21
C GLN A 52 5.27 -36.83 20.49
N GLY A 53 4.36 -36.70 19.53
CA GLY A 53 3.10 -36.00 19.69
C GLY A 53 3.18 -34.49 19.51
N PHE A 54 4.24 -33.99 18.88
CA PHE A 54 4.43 -32.57 18.64
C PHE A 54 3.40 -32.07 17.62
N GLY A 55 2.83 -30.89 17.89
CA GLY A 55 2.10 -30.11 16.89
C GLY A 55 3.03 -29.14 16.16
N GLY A 56 2.67 -28.73 14.95
CA GLY A 56 3.48 -27.78 14.19
C GLY A 56 2.80 -27.27 12.92
N LEU A 57 3.34 -26.18 12.40
CA LEU A 57 2.97 -25.62 11.10
C LEU A 57 3.98 -26.08 10.04
N VAL A 58 3.49 -26.72 8.99
CA VAL A 58 4.31 -27.16 7.86
C VAL A 58 4.00 -26.27 6.66
N LEU A 59 4.98 -25.49 6.23
CA LEU A 59 4.87 -24.65 5.04
C LEU A 59 5.35 -25.43 3.82
N THR A 60 4.43 -25.79 2.92
CA THR A 60 4.73 -26.60 1.74
C THR A 60 4.89 -25.73 0.50
N VAL A 61 5.96 -25.94 -0.26
CA VAL A 61 6.21 -25.22 -1.53
C VAL A 61 6.21 -26.14 -2.74
N LYS A 62 6.51 -27.44 -2.54
CA LYS A 62 6.49 -28.42 -3.64
C LYS A 62 5.13 -29.07 -3.74
N ILE A 63 4.69 -29.33 -4.98
CA ILE A 63 3.37 -29.89 -5.31
C ILE A 63 3.08 -31.21 -4.56
N ASP A 64 4.11 -32.03 -4.30
CA ASP A 64 3.99 -33.34 -3.67
C ASP A 64 4.21 -33.34 -2.14
N GLU A 65 4.59 -32.20 -1.56
CA GLU A 65 5.01 -32.10 -0.16
C GLU A 65 3.83 -32.23 0.81
N ALA A 66 2.69 -31.61 0.47
CA ALA A 66 1.47 -31.73 1.28
C ALA A 66 1.02 -33.20 1.38
N THR A 67 0.91 -33.90 0.24
CA THR A 67 0.57 -35.33 0.19
C THR A 67 1.54 -36.18 1.01
N ARG A 68 2.83 -35.86 0.98
CA ARG A 68 3.86 -36.56 1.75
C ARG A 68 3.66 -36.38 3.25
N TRP A 69 3.35 -35.18 3.70
CA TRP A 69 3.03 -34.91 5.11
C TRP A 69 1.75 -35.59 5.55
N CYS A 70 0.70 -35.60 4.71
CA CYS A 70 -0.50 -36.40 4.97
C CYS A 70 -0.12 -37.86 5.26
N ASN A 71 0.71 -38.47 4.41
CA ASN A 71 1.16 -39.85 4.61
C ASN A 71 1.92 -40.01 5.94
N TYR A 72 2.82 -39.08 6.29
CA TYR A 72 3.55 -39.16 7.56
C TYR A 72 2.63 -39.10 8.78
N VAL A 73 1.63 -38.21 8.74
CA VAL A 73 0.66 -38.04 9.82
C VAL A 73 -0.23 -39.28 9.94
N HIS A 74 -0.67 -39.87 8.82
CA HIS A 74 -1.40 -41.13 8.80
C HIS A 74 -0.57 -42.29 9.35
N GLU A 75 0.67 -42.46 8.88
CA GLU A 75 1.58 -43.52 9.35
C GLU A 75 1.93 -43.39 10.84
N CYS A 76 1.91 -42.17 11.39
CA CYS A 76 2.15 -41.93 12.81
C CYS A 76 0.86 -41.98 13.66
N GLY A 77 -0.29 -42.33 13.08
CA GLY A 77 -1.56 -42.45 13.81
C GLY A 77 -2.16 -41.10 14.26
N ARG A 78 -1.75 -39.99 13.63
CA ARG A 78 -2.15 -38.62 14.00
C ARG A 78 -3.12 -37.98 13.00
N ALA A 79 -3.76 -38.79 12.14
CA ALA A 79 -4.64 -38.31 11.07
C ALA A 79 -5.80 -37.42 11.55
N ALA A 80 -6.30 -37.64 12.77
CA ALA A 80 -7.37 -36.84 13.36
C ALA A 80 -6.94 -35.38 13.68
N ASP A 81 -5.64 -35.11 13.79
CA ASP A 81 -5.11 -33.79 14.12
C ASP A 81 -4.68 -33.01 12.88
N LEU A 82 -4.83 -33.60 11.68
CA LEU A 82 -4.40 -32.98 10.43
C LEU A 82 -5.38 -31.88 10.02
N ILE A 83 -4.87 -30.65 9.92
CA ILE A 83 -5.59 -29.52 9.34
C ILE A 83 -4.87 -29.11 8.05
N THR A 84 -5.54 -29.30 6.92
CA THR A 84 -5.01 -28.91 5.60
C THR A 84 -5.61 -27.57 5.17
N VAL A 85 -4.77 -26.54 5.07
CA VAL A 85 -5.17 -25.22 4.58
C VAL A 85 -4.76 -25.09 3.11
N GLU A 86 -5.74 -25.17 2.21
CA GLU A 86 -5.54 -25.01 0.75
C GLU A 86 -6.74 -24.29 0.12
N PRO A 87 -6.57 -23.61 -1.03
CA PRO A 87 -7.67 -22.95 -1.72
C PRO A 87 -8.83 -23.92 -1.98
N GLY A 88 -10.05 -23.53 -1.58
CA GLY A 88 -11.27 -24.31 -1.81
C GLY A 88 -11.57 -25.39 -0.75
N ARG A 89 -10.72 -25.59 0.27
CA ARG A 89 -11.05 -26.43 1.43
C ARG A 89 -11.74 -25.63 2.56
N PRO A 90 -12.44 -26.31 3.47
CA PRO A 90 -13.12 -25.65 4.60
C PRO A 90 -12.18 -24.96 5.58
N ALA A 91 -10.97 -25.51 5.77
CA ALA A 91 -9.98 -24.91 6.64
C ALA A 91 -9.30 -23.75 5.90
N ALA A 92 -9.64 -22.53 6.30
CA ALA A 92 -9.07 -21.29 5.81
C ALA A 92 -8.73 -20.37 6.98
N LEU A 93 -7.71 -19.53 6.80
CA LEU A 93 -7.31 -18.53 7.79
C LEU A 93 -7.59 -17.13 7.24
N ASN A 94 -8.59 -16.45 7.82
CA ASN A 94 -8.73 -15.01 7.65
C ASN A 94 -7.92 -14.31 8.75
N PHE A 95 -6.66 -14.00 8.43
CA PHE A 95 -5.74 -13.36 9.38
C PHE A 95 -6.19 -11.95 9.77
N LEU A 96 -6.91 -11.23 8.90
CA LEU A 96 -7.43 -9.90 9.21
C LEU A 96 -8.51 -9.98 10.28
N GLU A 97 -9.48 -10.88 10.11
CA GLU A 97 -10.52 -11.12 11.11
C GLU A 97 -9.92 -11.62 12.43
N TYR A 98 -8.96 -12.55 12.36
CA TYR A 98 -8.28 -13.06 13.55
C TYR A 98 -7.62 -11.93 14.36
N GLU A 99 -6.86 -11.07 13.68
CA GLU A 99 -6.18 -9.93 14.31
C GLU A 99 -7.14 -8.83 14.77
N ALA A 100 -8.25 -8.64 14.05
CA ALA A 100 -9.29 -7.69 14.42
C ALA A 100 -10.03 -8.13 15.69
N ALA A 101 -10.29 -9.43 15.84
CA ALA A 101 -11.10 -10.00 16.91
C ALA A 101 -10.29 -10.50 18.12
N ARG A 102 -8.96 -10.65 18.02
CA ARG A 102 -8.15 -11.18 19.11
C ARG A 102 -8.23 -10.29 20.36
N PRO A 103 -8.14 -10.84 21.59
CA PRO A 103 -8.00 -10.04 22.80
C PRO A 103 -6.54 -9.58 22.99
N GLY A 104 -6.34 -8.37 23.53
CA GLY A 104 -5.01 -7.90 23.96
C GLY A 104 -4.63 -6.51 23.44
N LEU A 105 -3.44 -6.04 23.84
CA LEU A 105 -2.89 -4.76 23.38
C LEU A 105 -2.61 -4.79 21.87
N GLY A 106 -3.06 -3.75 21.17
CA GLY A 106 -2.88 -3.61 19.72
C GLY A 106 -3.86 -4.43 18.87
N ALA A 107 -4.76 -5.21 19.48
CA ALA A 107 -5.78 -5.93 18.75
C ALA A 107 -6.89 -5.02 18.23
N GLY A 108 -7.43 -5.31 17.04
CA GLY A 108 -8.47 -4.47 16.43
C GLY A 108 -7.97 -3.10 15.92
N LEU A 109 -6.69 -2.76 16.11
CA LEU A 109 -6.14 -1.52 15.56
C LEU A 109 -5.91 -1.70 14.07
N THR A 110 -6.59 -0.89 13.27
CA THR A 110 -6.45 -0.86 11.81
C THR A 110 -5.00 -0.72 11.36
N TYR A 111 -4.19 0.04 12.09
CA TYR A 111 -2.76 0.17 11.83
C TYR A 111 -2.02 -1.19 11.84
N GLU A 112 -2.31 -2.08 12.80
CA GLU A 112 -1.67 -3.41 12.85
C GLU A 112 -2.15 -4.32 11.72
N LEU A 113 -3.43 -4.22 11.35
CA LEU A 113 -3.98 -4.95 10.20
C LEU A 113 -3.29 -4.55 8.89
N VAL A 114 -3.13 -3.24 8.67
CA VAL A 114 -2.41 -2.69 7.51
C VAL A 114 -0.94 -3.14 7.52
N ARG A 115 -0.29 -3.07 8.68
CA ARG A 115 1.10 -3.49 8.83
C ARG A 115 1.31 -4.97 8.47
N ILE A 116 0.42 -5.85 8.92
CA ILE A 116 0.48 -7.29 8.60
C ILE A 116 0.30 -7.53 7.09
N LEU A 117 -0.64 -6.80 6.46
CA LEU A 117 -0.82 -6.85 5.00
C LEU A 117 0.43 -6.41 4.24
N GLN A 118 1.05 -5.31 4.65
CA GLN A 118 2.29 -4.82 4.03
C GLN A 118 3.42 -5.84 4.17
N ILE A 119 3.62 -6.42 5.36
CA ILE A 119 4.63 -7.48 5.57
C ILE A 119 4.37 -8.67 4.64
N ALA A 120 3.11 -9.08 4.48
CA ALA A 120 2.75 -10.18 3.59
C ALA A 120 3.00 -9.84 2.11
N MET A 121 2.74 -8.61 1.68
CA MET A 121 3.02 -8.11 0.33
C MET A 121 4.52 -8.03 0.04
N ASP A 122 5.31 -7.58 1.01
CA ASP A 122 6.76 -7.40 0.88
C ASP A 122 7.52 -8.73 0.87
N GLY A 123 7.01 -9.75 1.57
CA GLY A 123 7.60 -11.08 1.60
C GLY A 123 7.71 -11.76 0.22
N GLY A 124 6.93 -11.30 -0.76
CA GLY A 124 6.96 -11.79 -2.15
C GLY A 124 7.83 -10.97 -3.11
N ARG A 125 8.37 -9.82 -2.70
CA ARG A 125 9.17 -8.93 -3.55
C ARG A 125 10.66 -9.23 -3.39
N GLU A 126 11.38 -9.41 -4.49
CA GLU A 126 12.84 -9.48 -4.45
C GLU A 126 13.39 -8.16 -3.89
N ARG A 127 14.14 -8.22 -2.79
CA ARG A 127 14.85 -7.09 -2.17
C ARG A 127 15.84 -6.49 -3.18
N GLY A 128 15.41 -5.51 -3.97
CA GLY A 128 16.27 -4.91 -4.98
C GLY A 128 15.69 -3.75 -5.78
N GLN A 129 14.37 -3.54 -5.78
CA GLN A 129 13.79 -2.31 -6.32
C GLN A 129 13.60 -1.30 -5.19
N SER A 130 14.28 -0.16 -5.32
CA SER A 130 14.05 1.03 -4.51
C SER A 130 12.58 1.45 -4.63
N GLU A 131 11.76 1.09 -3.66
CA GLU A 131 10.41 1.62 -3.52
C GLU A 131 10.49 3.08 -3.07
N ASN A 132 9.68 3.93 -3.69
CA ASN A 132 9.57 5.33 -3.31
C ASN A 132 8.69 5.36 -2.05
N PRO A 133 9.19 5.84 -0.89
CA PRO A 133 8.45 5.85 0.38
C PRO A 133 7.06 6.47 0.29
N TYR A 134 6.87 7.39 -0.66
CA TYR A 134 5.56 7.96 -0.97
C TYR A 134 4.49 6.92 -1.34
N TRP A 135 4.84 5.90 -2.13
CA TRP A 135 3.88 4.86 -2.53
C TRP A 135 3.51 3.97 -1.35
N ASP A 136 4.45 3.71 -0.44
CA ASP A 136 4.21 2.90 0.75
C ASP A 136 3.22 3.61 1.69
N ASP A 137 3.40 4.92 1.89
CA ASP A 137 2.50 5.75 2.69
C ASP A 137 1.10 5.86 2.04
N ALA A 138 1.04 6.05 0.71
CA ALA A 138 -0.23 6.13 -0.02
C ALA A 138 -1.00 4.80 0.02
N VAL A 139 -0.30 3.67 -0.12
CA VAL A 139 -0.89 2.33 0.00
C VAL A 139 -1.38 2.08 1.43
N ALA A 140 -0.58 2.44 2.45
CA ALA A 140 -0.99 2.34 3.85
C ALA A 140 -2.27 3.14 4.12
N GLN A 141 -2.36 4.36 3.60
CA GLN A 141 -3.53 5.22 3.78
C GLN A 141 -4.78 4.65 3.09
N LEU A 142 -4.64 4.15 1.86
CA LEU A 142 -5.74 3.51 1.13
C LEU A 142 -6.26 2.27 1.90
N LEU A 143 -5.35 1.40 2.33
CA LEU A 143 -5.69 0.19 3.07
C LEU A 143 -6.35 0.51 4.42
N THR A 144 -5.83 1.51 5.14
CA THR A 144 -6.43 1.97 6.42
C THR A 144 -7.88 2.36 6.20
N ASN A 145 -8.14 3.26 5.25
CA ASN A 145 -9.50 3.75 4.98
C ASN A 145 -10.44 2.63 4.51
N ALA A 146 -9.96 1.71 3.68
CA ALA A 146 -10.77 0.60 3.19
C ALA A 146 -11.12 -0.39 4.31
N ILE A 147 -10.15 -0.75 5.16
CA ILE A 147 -10.37 -1.64 6.30
C ILE A 147 -11.33 -1.01 7.31
N ASP A 148 -11.12 0.25 7.66
CA ASP A 148 -12.00 1.00 8.56
C ASP A 148 -13.44 1.04 8.03
N LEU A 149 -13.61 1.32 6.73
CA LEU A 149 -14.92 1.34 6.09
C LEU A 149 -15.62 -0.03 6.18
N VAL A 150 -14.90 -1.11 5.88
CA VAL A 150 -15.44 -2.49 5.93
C VAL A 150 -15.79 -2.90 7.36
N LEU A 151 -14.91 -2.60 8.33
CA LEU A 151 -15.14 -2.88 9.75
C LEU A 151 -16.35 -2.11 10.28
N MET A 152 -16.48 -0.82 9.95
CA MET A 152 -17.63 -0.01 10.34
C MET A 152 -18.94 -0.49 9.70
N ALA A 153 -18.89 -0.92 8.44
CA ALA A 153 -20.09 -1.34 7.70
C ALA A 153 -20.59 -2.73 8.11
N THR A 154 -19.68 -3.66 8.41
CA THR A 154 -20.01 -5.09 8.56
C THR A 154 -19.69 -5.67 9.93
N GLY A 155 -18.87 -4.98 10.74
CA GLY A 155 -18.34 -5.47 12.01
C GLY A 155 -17.30 -6.60 11.87
N ARG A 156 -16.87 -6.91 10.64
CA ARG A 156 -15.91 -7.96 10.29
C ARG A 156 -15.00 -7.46 9.18
N VAL A 157 -13.91 -8.16 8.89
CA VAL A 157 -13.00 -7.79 7.81
C VAL A 157 -12.43 -9.02 7.11
N SER A 158 -12.47 -9.01 5.78
CA SER A 158 -11.78 -10.00 4.96
C SER A 158 -11.07 -9.33 3.78
N LEU A 159 -10.07 -10.01 3.23
CA LEU A 159 -9.37 -9.54 2.03
C LEU A 159 -10.31 -9.27 0.85
N PRO A 160 -11.26 -10.17 0.51
CA PRO A 160 -12.29 -9.90 -0.49
C PRO A 160 -13.07 -8.62 -0.23
N ASP A 161 -13.55 -8.40 1.00
CA ASP A 161 -14.34 -7.22 1.34
C ASP A 161 -13.53 -5.92 1.18
N VAL A 162 -12.25 -5.94 1.57
CA VAL A 162 -11.34 -4.80 1.39
C VAL A 162 -11.09 -4.54 -0.10
N VAL A 163 -10.87 -5.59 -0.91
CA VAL A 163 -10.70 -5.47 -2.35
C VAL A 163 -11.97 -4.94 -3.01
N ASP A 164 -13.14 -5.41 -2.61
CA ASP A 164 -14.42 -4.95 -3.15
C ASP A 164 -14.70 -3.50 -2.74
N ALA A 165 -14.39 -3.10 -1.50
CA ALA A 165 -14.48 -1.71 -1.07
C ALA A 165 -13.55 -0.79 -1.89
N ILE A 166 -12.31 -1.22 -2.13
CA ILE A 166 -11.35 -0.48 -2.97
C ILE A 166 -11.86 -0.42 -4.42
N ARG A 167 -12.31 -1.53 -5.01
CA ARG A 167 -12.83 -1.56 -6.39
C ARG A 167 -14.07 -0.70 -6.55
N ALA A 168 -15.00 -0.76 -5.59
CA ALA A 168 -16.19 0.10 -5.58
C ALA A 168 -15.82 1.59 -5.51
N SER A 169 -14.72 1.93 -4.83
CA SER A 169 -14.20 3.31 -4.82
C SER A 169 -13.47 3.71 -6.10
N LEU A 170 -12.94 2.74 -6.85
CA LEU A 170 -12.12 2.94 -8.06
C LEU A 170 -12.89 2.78 -9.38
N ASP A 171 -14.18 2.47 -9.33
CA ASP A 171 -15.00 2.38 -10.54
C ASP A 171 -14.90 3.70 -11.32
N SER A 172 -14.70 3.63 -12.64
CA SER A 172 -14.03 4.67 -13.45
C SER A 172 -14.65 6.08 -13.43
N SER A 173 -15.88 6.25 -12.95
CA SER A 173 -16.52 7.55 -12.69
C SER A 173 -16.11 8.18 -11.35
N GLN A 174 -15.64 7.37 -10.40
CA GLN A 174 -15.26 7.72 -9.03
C GLN A 174 -13.76 7.82 -8.80
N ALA A 175 -12.90 7.23 -9.62
CA ALA A 175 -11.44 7.40 -9.48
C ALA A 175 -11.03 8.89 -9.55
N THR A 176 -11.70 9.68 -10.40
CA THR A 176 -11.59 11.14 -10.43
C THR A 176 -12.11 11.77 -9.14
N ASN A 177 -13.24 11.29 -8.59
CA ASN A 177 -13.83 11.84 -7.37
C ASN A 177 -13.04 11.50 -6.10
N VAL A 178 -12.40 10.32 -6.03
CA VAL A 178 -11.51 9.94 -4.93
C VAL A 178 -10.21 10.71 -5.00
N SER A 179 -9.61 10.84 -6.20
CA SER A 179 -8.44 11.69 -6.37
C SER A 179 -8.74 13.17 -6.11
N ASP A 180 -9.90 13.68 -6.54
CA ASP A 180 -10.38 15.02 -6.22
C ASP A 180 -10.69 15.19 -4.73
N SER A 181 -11.21 14.16 -4.04
CA SER A 181 -11.46 14.18 -2.59
C SER A 181 -10.16 14.16 -1.80
N LEU A 182 -9.19 13.35 -2.23
CA LEU A 182 -7.85 13.31 -1.63
C LEU A 182 -7.13 14.64 -1.81
N LEU A 183 -7.16 15.19 -3.03
CA LEU A 183 -6.65 16.53 -3.30
C LEU A 183 -7.43 17.57 -2.50
N GLY A 184 -8.75 17.46 -2.36
CA GLY A 184 -9.62 18.33 -1.57
C GLY A 184 -9.22 18.42 -0.10
N ASN A 185 -8.78 17.31 0.50
CA ASN A 185 -8.33 17.27 1.89
C ASN A 185 -7.03 18.05 2.14
N LEU A 186 -6.20 18.25 1.12
CA LEU A 186 -4.95 18.99 1.25
C LEU A 186 -5.19 20.50 1.18
N GLN A 187 -5.18 21.17 2.34
CA GLN A 187 -5.48 22.60 2.43
C GLN A 187 -4.56 23.48 1.59
N THR A 188 -3.27 23.15 1.53
CA THR A 188 -2.26 23.90 0.76
C THR A 188 -1.83 23.10 -0.47
N LYS A 189 -1.81 23.74 -1.64
CA LYS A 189 -1.38 23.13 -2.91
C LYS A 189 -0.35 24.02 -3.58
N ILE A 190 0.71 23.43 -4.10
CA ILE A 190 1.78 24.13 -4.82
C ILE A 190 1.91 23.53 -6.22
N PHE A 191 1.72 24.36 -7.24
CA PHE A 191 1.76 23.97 -8.64
C PHE A 191 3.02 24.52 -9.30
N HIS A 192 3.94 23.61 -9.64
CA HIS A 192 5.12 23.91 -10.45
C HIS A 192 4.86 23.71 -11.95
N ALA A 193 5.88 23.98 -12.75
CA ALA A 193 5.83 23.78 -14.18
C ALA A 193 5.42 22.34 -14.53
N ASN A 194 4.24 22.18 -15.15
CA ASN A 194 3.61 20.88 -15.36
C ASN A 194 3.09 20.71 -16.80
N ALA A 195 3.33 19.52 -17.37
CA ALA A 195 2.95 19.17 -18.74
C ALA A 195 1.60 18.45 -18.83
N CYS A 196 1.05 17.94 -17.72
CA CYS A 196 -0.23 17.23 -17.72
C CYS A 196 -1.41 18.22 -17.84
N PRO A 197 -2.21 18.19 -18.93
CA PRO A 197 -3.31 19.12 -19.13
C PRO A 197 -4.39 19.02 -18.03
N LEU A 198 -4.75 17.81 -17.61
CA LEU A 198 -5.79 17.57 -16.61
C LEU A 198 -5.48 18.25 -15.26
N THR A 199 -4.23 18.16 -14.81
CA THR A 199 -3.78 18.80 -13.56
C THR A 199 -3.77 20.33 -13.68
N ASN A 200 -3.45 20.86 -14.86
CA ASN A 200 -3.45 22.31 -15.11
C ASN A 200 -4.88 22.87 -15.18
N GLU A 201 -5.81 22.14 -15.79
CA GLU A 201 -7.25 22.47 -15.80
C GLU A 201 -7.87 22.36 -14.40
N TYR A 202 -7.47 21.36 -13.61
CA TYR A 202 -7.86 21.28 -12.19
C TYR A 202 -7.42 22.52 -11.42
N ALA A 203 -6.15 22.95 -11.60
CA ALA A 203 -5.63 24.15 -10.96
C ALA A 203 -6.40 25.40 -11.40
N GLU A 204 -6.67 25.55 -12.70
CA GLU A 204 -7.49 26.65 -13.24
C GLU A 204 -8.87 26.71 -12.56
N LYS A 205 -9.57 25.58 -12.46
CA LYS A 205 -10.87 25.48 -11.78
C LYS A 205 -10.77 25.80 -10.29
N LEU A 206 -9.71 25.35 -9.63
CA LEU A 206 -9.45 25.60 -8.20
C LEU A 206 -9.30 27.09 -7.89
N TYR A 207 -8.60 27.84 -8.76
CA TYR A 207 -8.43 29.28 -8.58
C TYR A 207 -9.70 30.07 -8.88
N GLY A 208 -10.55 29.54 -9.77
CA GLY A 208 -11.84 30.11 -10.12
C GLY A 208 -11.77 31.08 -11.30
N SER A 209 -12.93 31.64 -11.62
CA SER A 209 -13.12 32.55 -12.75
C SER A 209 -13.70 33.88 -12.29
N GLU A 210 -13.37 34.95 -13.00
CA GLU A 210 -13.87 36.30 -12.75
C GLU A 210 -14.54 36.88 -13.99
N LEU A 211 -15.48 37.80 -13.76
CA LEU A 211 -16.21 38.48 -14.82
C LEU A 211 -15.29 39.54 -15.47
N GLN A 212 -14.88 39.30 -16.70
CA GLN A 212 -14.07 40.25 -17.47
C GLN A 212 -14.91 40.93 -18.55
N ALA A 213 -14.74 42.25 -18.69
CA ALA A 213 -15.37 43.01 -19.75
C ALA A 213 -14.49 42.93 -21.02
N THR A 214 -15.03 42.29 -22.05
CA THR A 214 -14.40 42.20 -23.37
C THR A 214 -15.04 43.25 -24.27
N ALA A 215 -14.22 44.15 -24.81
CA ALA A 215 -14.65 45.05 -25.87
C ALA A 215 -14.43 44.36 -27.22
N ASN A 216 -15.47 44.29 -28.04
CA ASN A 216 -15.34 43.89 -29.43
C ASN A 216 -15.43 45.13 -30.32
N MET A 217 -14.55 45.23 -31.29
CA MET A 217 -14.54 46.30 -32.27
C MET A 217 -14.55 45.68 -33.66
N SER A 218 -15.61 45.96 -34.41
CA SER A 218 -15.77 45.50 -35.79
C SER A 218 -15.62 46.70 -36.71
N VAL A 219 -14.70 46.59 -37.68
CA VAL A 219 -14.45 47.63 -38.68
C VAL A 219 -14.98 47.13 -40.01
N GLY A 220 -15.95 47.85 -40.59
CA GLY A 220 -16.52 47.56 -41.89
C GLY A 220 -16.47 48.77 -42.81
N THR A 221 -16.87 48.59 -44.07
CA THR A 221 -16.88 49.64 -45.11
C THR A 221 -17.74 50.86 -44.73
N GLY A 222 -18.63 50.72 -43.74
CA GLY A 222 -19.52 51.78 -43.22
C GLY A 222 -19.13 52.36 -41.85
N GLY A 223 -17.95 52.06 -41.31
CA GLY A 223 -17.47 52.62 -40.04
C GLY A 223 -17.04 51.59 -39.01
N VAL A 224 -16.77 52.06 -37.79
CA VAL A 224 -16.35 51.24 -36.65
C VAL A 224 -17.53 51.07 -35.69
N THR A 225 -17.92 49.82 -35.45
CA THR A 225 -18.94 49.47 -34.43
C THR A 225 -18.26 48.79 -33.26
N GLY A 226 -18.42 49.36 -32.07
CA GLY A 226 -17.92 48.80 -30.82
C GLY A 226 -19.04 48.21 -29.98
N GLY A 227 -18.80 47.05 -29.36
CA GLY A 227 -19.67 46.44 -28.35
C GLY A 227 -18.90 46.13 -27.07
N TYR A 228 -19.64 45.98 -25.99
CA TYR A 228 -19.11 45.52 -24.70
C TYR A 228 -19.87 44.26 -24.31
N GLN A 229 -19.12 43.18 -24.06
CA GLN A 229 -19.65 41.93 -23.54
C GLN A 229 -18.94 41.57 -22.25
N ARG A 230 -19.64 40.92 -21.33
CA ARG A 230 -19.06 40.43 -20.07
C ARG A 230 -18.95 38.92 -20.17
N VAL A 231 -17.74 38.39 -20.06
CA VAL A 231 -17.44 36.96 -20.16
C VAL A 231 -16.75 36.51 -18.89
N MET A 232 -17.13 35.35 -18.38
CA MET A 232 -16.46 34.71 -17.25
C MET A 232 -15.16 34.06 -17.76
N LEU A 233 -14.01 34.54 -17.28
CA LEU A 233 -12.70 34.01 -17.68
C LEU A 233 -11.93 33.49 -16.47
N PRO A 234 -11.12 32.42 -16.62
CA PRO A 234 -10.32 31.89 -15.53
C PRO A 234 -9.34 32.95 -15.02
N ILE A 235 -9.23 33.06 -13.69
CA ILE A 235 -8.31 34.00 -13.04
C ILE A 235 -6.86 33.65 -13.38
N LEU A 236 -6.55 32.35 -13.45
CA LEU A 236 -5.24 31.84 -13.85
C LEU A 236 -5.40 30.71 -14.89
N PRO A 237 -5.21 31.01 -16.19
CA PRO A 237 -5.37 30.03 -17.26
C PRO A 237 -4.34 28.89 -17.20
N ALA A 238 -4.75 27.68 -17.61
CA ALA A 238 -3.95 26.46 -17.58
C ALA A 238 -2.61 26.57 -18.34
N ILE A 239 -2.55 27.40 -19.39
CA ILE A 239 -1.30 27.66 -20.14
C ILE A 239 -0.22 28.33 -19.29
N LYS A 240 -0.57 28.99 -18.18
CA LYS A 240 0.41 29.62 -17.29
C LYS A 240 1.26 28.58 -16.55
N PHE A 241 0.76 27.36 -16.32
CA PHE A 241 1.53 26.31 -15.66
C PHE A 241 2.60 25.70 -16.57
N THR A 242 2.44 25.75 -17.90
CA THR A 242 3.48 25.26 -18.83
C THR A 242 4.62 26.26 -19.04
N THR A 243 4.43 27.52 -18.62
CA THR A 243 5.40 28.62 -18.81
C THR A 243 6.16 29.01 -17.54
N LEU A 244 5.91 28.34 -16.41
CA LEU A 244 6.65 28.52 -15.16
C LEU A 244 8.13 28.17 -15.32
N LYS A 245 9.01 28.91 -14.63
CA LYS A 245 10.44 28.59 -14.62
C LYS A 245 10.68 27.24 -13.96
N LYS A 246 11.36 26.37 -14.69
CA LYS A 246 11.91 25.12 -14.17
C LYS A 246 13.28 25.40 -13.55
N GLY A 247 13.70 24.55 -12.63
CA GLY A 247 15.00 24.67 -12.00
C GLY A 247 16.19 24.49 -12.95
N GLY A 248 17.39 24.54 -12.38
CA GLY A 248 18.66 24.32 -13.10
C GLY A 248 19.42 25.59 -13.49
N ALA A 249 20.56 25.39 -14.15
CA ALA A 249 21.55 26.43 -14.42
C ALA A 249 21.00 27.60 -15.26
N ALA A 250 20.12 27.31 -16.22
CA ALA A 250 19.50 28.33 -17.08
C ALA A 250 18.59 29.32 -16.33
N ASN A 251 18.06 28.93 -15.17
CA ASN A 251 17.20 29.76 -14.33
C ASN A 251 17.86 30.09 -12.98
N HIS A 252 19.19 29.99 -12.89
CA HIS A 252 19.99 30.29 -11.70
C HIS A 252 19.53 29.55 -10.43
N GLY A 253 19.04 28.31 -10.58
CA GLY A 253 18.52 27.54 -9.45
C GLY A 253 17.23 28.11 -8.85
N VAL A 254 16.44 28.87 -9.61
CA VAL A 254 15.14 29.38 -9.15
C VAL A 254 14.00 28.67 -9.89
N VAL A 255 13.05 28.14 -9.12
CA VAL A 255 11.83 27.48 -9.62
C VAL A 255 10.62 28.32 -9.26
N ASP A 256 9.74 28.59 -10.21
CA ASP A 256 8.49 29.27 -9.92
C ASP A 256 7.39 28.26 -9.55
N GLY A 257 6.49 28.63 -8.64
CA GLY A 257 5.31 27.86 -8.31
C GLY A 257 4.14 28.72 -7.86
N TYR A 258 2.92 28.33 -8.24
CA TYR A 258 1.69 28.94 -7.72
C TYR A 258 1.25 28.21 -6.46
N VAL A 259 1.06 28.95 -5.37
CA VAL A 259 0.61 28.44 -4.08
C VAL A 259 -0.86 28.79 -3.88
N PHE A 260 -1.66 27.80 -3.52
CA PHE A 260 -3.05 27.92 -3.09
C PHE A 260 -3.16 27.50 -1.63
N GLN A 261 -4.01 28.17 -0.84
CA GLN A 261 -4.43 27.65 0.46
C GLN A 261 -5.89 28.01 0.74
N ALA A 262 -6.72 27.00 1.01
CA ALA A 262 -8.13 27.22 1.32
C ALA A 262 -8.28 28.07 2.60
N GLY A 263 -9.20 29.05 2.57
CA GLY A 263 -9.43 29.99 3.67
C GLY A 263 -8.37 31.09 3.83
N LYS A 264 -7.33 31.12 2.99
CA LYS A 264 -6.28 32.14 3.05
C LYS A 264 -6.31 33.06 1.83
N ILE A 265 -6.23 34.36 2.11
CA ILE A 265 -6.00 35.39 1.10
C ILE A 265 -4.54 35.78 1.18
N TRP A 266 -3.85 35.74 0.04
CA TRP A 266 -2.44 36.08 -0.04
C TRP A 266 -2.30 37.53 -0.44
N ASN A 267 -1.54 38.31 0.32
CA ASN A 267 -1.13 39.64 -0.11
C ASN A 267 0.03 39.45 -1.09
N GLY A 268 -0.24 39.59 -2.39
CA GLY A 268 0.78 39.55 -3.43
C GLY A 268 1.97 40.48 -3.14
N SER A 269 3.12 40.22 -3.77
CA SER A 269 4.32 41.06 -3.66
C SER A 269 4.11 42.51 -4.15
N ASP A 270 3.03 42.78 -4.85
CA ASP A 270 2.60 44.09 -5.34
C ASP A 270 1.51 44.76 -4.46
N GLY A 271 1.08 44.11 -3.37
CA GLY A 271 0.11 44.62 -2.40
C GLY A 271 -1.31 44.82 -2.93
N LYS A 272 -1.62 44.37 -4.16
CA LYS A 272 -2.88 44.68 -4.86
C LYS A 272 -3.77 43.47 -5.15
N HIS A 273 -3.33 42.28 -4.78
CA HIS A 273 -4.03 41.05 -5.13
C HIS A 273 -4.55 40.34 -3.90
N ASN A 274 -5.78 40.65 -3.47
CA ASN A 274 -6.55 39.80 -2.56
C ASN A 274 -7.00 38.53 -3.31
N ARG A 275 -6.06 37.60 -3.56
CA ARG A 275 -6.34 36.36 -4.30
C ARG A 275 -6.14 35.15 -3.40
N ASN A 276 -6.83 34.07 -3.74
CA ASN A 276 -6.67 32.75 -3.12
C ASN A 276 -5.36 32.05 -3.56
N TRP A 277 -4.50 32.73 -4.32
CA TRP A 277 -3.24 32.21 -4.82
C TRP A 277 -2.10 33.23 -4.84
N LEU A 278 -0.86 32.73 -4.82
CA LEU A 278 0.37 33.52 -4.86
C LEU A 278 1.41 32.86 -5.77
N LEU A 279 2.06 33.62 -6.65
CA LEU A 279 3.26 33.17 -7.37
C LEU A 279 4.49 33.33 -6.47
N VAL A 280 5.20 32.23 -6.22
CA VAL A 280 6.34 32.18 -5.31
C VAL A 280 7.57 31.63 -6.04
N PRO A 281 8.72 32.31 -5.98
CA PRO A 281 10.00 31.75 -6.39
C PRO A 281 10.60 30.90 -5.26
N PHE A 282 10.99 29.68 -5.58
CA PHE A 282 11.68 28.74 -4.70
C PHE A 282 13.14 28.60 -5.14
N LYS A 283 14.07 28.63 -4.17
CA LYS A 283 15.48 28.35 -4.44
C LYS A 283 15.69 26.84 -4.45
N GLN A 284 16.41 26.37 -5.46
CA GLN A 284 16.90 25.01 -5.61
C GLN A 284 18.36 25.01 -5.17
N ASP A 285 18.67 24.22 -4.14
CA ASP A 285 20.05 23.97 -3.68
C ASP A 285 20.82 23.07 -4.66
#